data_AF-A0A9X7PFT5-F1
#
_entry.id   AF-A0A9X7PFT5-F1
#
_cell.length_a   1.000
_cell.length_b   1.000
_cell.length_c   1.000
_cell.angle_alpha   90.00
_cell.angle_beta   90.00
_cell.angle_gamma   90.00
#
_symmetry.space_group_name_H-M   'P 1'
#
loop_
_entity.id
_entity.type
_entity.pdbx_description
1 polymer ?
#
loop_
_entity_poly.entity_id
_entity_poly.type
_entity_poly.pdbx_seq_one_letter_code
_entity_poly.pdbx_strand_id
1 'polypeptide(L)'
;MVAVAQLYARDLPELLFPPGRDVLQILWCPLIHEGDVSAARPELYWRSEHETAAAGAGLLAEPPQPYEYDEEFVPQPSTVSPTKVVEYPNWDMPPGLSQTLEERFEAFERRLGASYWDVATTIQSKAGGYPGWTQPPSWPDCACGRRMEHLLSITATEPGYGRWLPLDEHRADSRKPMVLTEADPAVFDAIGHGMDMGGLGGMYFFVCRTCPGMPFSYRYDC
;
A
#
# COMPACT_ATOMS: atom_id res chain seq x y z
N MET A 1 1.50 7.35 19.48
CA MET A 1 1.39 7.24 18.00
C MET A 1 2.79 7.08 17.46
N VAL A 2 2.98 6.22 16.46
CA VAL A 2 4.24 6.07 15.71
C VAL A 2 4.04 6.58 14.28
N ALA A 3 5.12 7.06 13.66
CA ALA A 3 5.11 7.44 12.24
C ALA A 3 5.34 6.19 11.38
N VAL A 4 4.47 6.00 10.39
CA VAL A 4 4.45 4.78 9.57
C VAL A 4 4.91 5.06 8.15
N ALA A 5 4.33 6.09 7.54
CA ALA A 5 4.68 6.50 6.18
C ALA A 5 4.57 8.01 6.06
N GLN A 6 5.51 8.59 5.32
CA GLN A 6 5.46 9.99 4.89
C GLN A 6 5.79 10.05 3.41
N LEU A 7 4.84 10.54 2.62
CA LEU A 7 4.92 10.56 1.16
C LEU A 7 4.72 11.99 0.67
N TYR A 8 5.59 12.43 -0.23
CA TYR A 8 5.53 13.77 -0.80
C TYR A 8 4.83 13.73 -2.16
N ALA A 9 4.01 14.75 -2.46
CA ALA A 9 3.28 14.85 -3.71
C ALA A 9 4.19 14.86 -4.95
N ARG A 10 5.38 15.46 -4.83
CA ARG A 10 6.40 15.47 -5.89
C ARG A 10 6.89 14.06 -6.28
N ASP A 11 6.81 13.11 -5.35
CA ASP A 11 7.28 11.73 -5.56
C ASP A 11 6.14 10.82 -6.03
N LEU A 12 4.88 11.30 -6.04
CA LEU A 12 3.66 10.56 -6.38
C LEU A 12 2.74 11.38 -7.31
N PRO A 13 3.17 11.70 -8.54
CA PRO A 13 2.44 12.62 -9.41
C PRO A 13 1.06 12.10 -9.86
N GLU A 14 0.82 10.80 -9.84
CA GLU A 14 -0.50 10.21 -10.15
C GLU A 14 -1.49 10.25 -8.98
N LEU A 15 -1.01 10.47 -7.76
CA LEU A 15 -1.84 10.53 -6.56
C LEU A 15 -2.38 11.95 -6.37
N LEU A 16 -3.68 12.08 -6.13
CA LEU A 16 -4.29 13.39 -5.89
C LEU A 16 -4.17 13.79 -4.42
N PHE A 17 -3.53 14.92 -4.19
CA PHE A 17 -3.46 15.57 -2.87
C PHE A 17 -4.55 16.64 -2.75
N PRO A 18 -5.10 16.89 -1.55
CA PRO A 18 -6.01 18.01 -1.33
C PRO A 18 -5.34 19.36 -1.65
N PRO A 19 -6.12 20.39 -2.04
CA PRO A 19 -5.58 21.71 -2.31
C PRO A 19 -4.74 22.27 -1.15
N GLY A 20 -3.55 22.78 -1.47
CA GLY A 20 -2.61 23.34 -0.49
C GLY A 20 -1.88 22.30 0.37
N ARG A 21 -1.99 21.00 0.06
CA ARG A 21 -1.30 19.91 0.75
C ARG A 21 -0.33 19.22 -0.21
N ASP A 22 0.85 18.91 0.28
CA ASP A 22 1.96 18.31 -0.49
C ASP A 22 2.62 17.15 0.27
N VAL A 23 2.15 16.83 1.48
CA VAL A 23 2.61 15.70 2.30
C VAL A 23 1.41 14.87 2.77
N LEU A 24 1.50 13.57 2.55
CA LEU A 24 0.64 12.56 3.16
C LEU A 24 1.43 11.91 4.30
N GLN A 25 0.90 11.97 5.51
CA GLN A 25 1.50 11.34 6.67
C GLN A 25 0.52 10.34 7.30
N ILE A 26 1.00 9.12 7.49
CA ILE A 26 0.30 8.06 8.20
C ILE A 26 0.97 7.89 9.55
N LEU A 27 0.17 8.06 10.61
CA LEU A 27 0.55 7.71 11.97
C LEU A 27 -0.39 6.61 12.45
N TRP A 28 0.01 5.78 13.40
CA TRP A 28 -0.98 4.94 14.09
C TRP A 28 -0.67 4.74 15.57
N CYS A 29 -1.68 4.35 16.32
CA CYS A 29 -1.50 3.81 17.66
C CYS A 29 -1.07 2.34 17.49
N PRO A 30 0.14 1.96 17.93
CA PRO A 30 0.66 0.60 17.73
C PRO A 30 0.13 -0.39 18.77
N LEU A 31 -0.89 -0.03 19.55
CA LEU A 31 -1.60 -0.96 20.42
C LEU A 31 -2.70 -1.66 19.63
N ILE A 32 -2.98 -2.91 19.97
CA ILE A 32 -4.15 -3.62 19.45
C ILE A 32 -5.40 -3.01 20.08
N HIS A 33 -6.27 -2.47 19.23
CA HIS A 33 -7.56 -1.96 19.63
C HIS A 33 -8.65 -3.00 19.39
N GLU A 34 -9.49 -3.24 20.40
CA GLU A 34 -10.68 -4.09 20.25
C GLU A 34 -11.70 -3.42 19.31
N GLY A 35 -12.24 -4.19 18.35
CA GLY A 35 -13.18 -3.74 17.32
C GLY A 35 -13.55 -4.88 16.37
N ASP A 36 -14.06 -4.57 15.18
CA ASP A 36 -14.37 -5.58 14.15
C ASP A 36 -13.12 -6.33 13.65
N VAL A 37 -11.95 -5.70 13.78
CA VAL A 37 -10.63 -6.26 13.50
C VAL A 37 -9.68 -5.81 14.62
N SER A 38 -9.03 -6.77 15.28
CA SER A 38 -8.03 -6.53 16.32
C SER A 38 -6.71 -6.09 15.67
N ALA A 39 -6.47 -4.78 15.57
CA ALA A 39 -5.29 -4.22 14.92
C ALA A 39 -4.91 -2.83 15.46
N ALA A 40 -3.77 -2.29 14.99
CA ALA A 40 -3.40 -0.90 15.20
C ALA A 40 -4.45 0.08 14.67
N ARG A 41 -4.55 1.25 15.30
CA ARG A 41 -5.49 2.30 14.89
C ARG A 41 -4.79 3.43 14.13
N PRO A 42 -4.98 3.54 12.81
CA PRO A 42 -4.32 4.55 12.02
C PRO A 42 -5.03 5.89 12.01
N GLU A 43 -4.23 6.92 11.74
CA GLU A 43 -4.59 8.30 11.55
C GLU A 43 -3.88 8.81 10.28
N LEU A 44 -4.64 9.50 9.44
CA LEU A 44 -4.15 10.06 8.19
C LEU A 44 -4.16 11.57 8.26
N TYR A 45 -3.02 12.18 7.94
CA TYR A 45 -2.86 13.63 7.91
C TYR A 45 -2.38 14.09 6.53
N TRP A 46 -3.14 15.03 5.97
CA TRP A 46 -2.69 15.84 4.85
C TRP A 46 -1.99 17.08 5.40
N ARG A 47 -0.73 17.31 5.04
CA ARG A 47 0.09 18.43 5.53
C ARG A 47 0.64 19.26 4.39
N SER A 48 1.11 20.45 4.74
CA SER A 48 1.91 21.32 3.87
C SER A 48 3.34 21.39 4.42
N GLU A 49 4.36 21.16 3.59
CA GLU A 49 5.77 21.38 3.93
C GLU A 49 5.98 22.83 4.36
N HIS A 50 5.39 23.77 3.61
CA HIS A 50 5.47 25.20 3.89
C HIS A 50 4.87 25.56 5.26
N GLU A 51 3.64 25.12 5.55
CA GLU A 51 3.01 25.40 6.85
C GLU A 51 3.76 24.73 8.01
N THR A 52 4.27 23.51 7.78
CA THR A 52 5.03 22.76 8.79
C THR A 52 6.35 23.47 9.11
N ALA A 53 7.06 23.97 8.09
CA ALA A 53 8.28 24.75 8.28
C ALA A 53 8.00 26.09 8.99
N ALA A 54 6.91 26.78 8.62
CA ALA A 54 6.51 28.05 9.22
C ALA A 54 6.05 27.91 10.68
N ALA A 55 5.46 26.77 11.07
CA ALA A 55 5.01 26.50 12.44
C ALA A 55 6.16 26.44 13.46
N GLY A 56 7.42 26.38 13.03
CA GLY A 56 8.59 26.56 13.90
C GLY A 56 8.81 25.46 14.94
N ALA A 57 8.07 24.34 14.86
CA ALA A 57 8.18 23.22 15.79
C ALA A 57 9.52 22.47 15.72
N GLY A 58 10.37 22.77 14.72
CA GLY A 58 11.61 22.05 14.45
C GLY A 58 11.35 20.61 13.99
N LEU A 59 12.31 20.02 13.30
CA LEU A 59 12.33 18.57 13.14
C LEU A 59 12.72 17.98 14.50
N LEU A 60 11.95 16.98 14.97
CA LEU A 60 12.37 16.22 16.14
C LEU A 60 13.67 15.49 15.78
N ALA A 61 14.69 15.64 16.63
CA ALA A 61 15.95 14.90 16.46
C ALA A 61 15.74 13.38 16.57
N GLU A 62 14.78 12.96 17.37
CA GLU A 62 14.38 11.57 17.54
C GLU A 62 12.86 11.43 17.41
N PRO A 63 12.36 10.43 16.65
CA PRO A 63 10.93 10.17 16.59
C PRO A 63 10.41 9.76 17.98
N PRO A 64 9.21 10.22 18.39
CA PRO A 64 8.63 9.83 19.66
C PRO A 64 8.49 8.30 19.75
N GLN A 65 9.06 7.71 20.79
CA GLN A 65 8.90 6.28 21.03
C GLN A 65 7.68 6.01 21.92
N PRO A 66 6.79 5.08 21.52
CA PRO A 66 5.68 4.65 22.37
C PRO A 66 6.23 3.89 23.58
N TYR A 67 5.62 4.12 24.75
CA TYR A 67 5.98 3.40 25.97
C TYR A 67 5.50 1.94 25.93
N GLU A 68 4.28 1.71 25.43
CA GLU A 68 3.70 0.39 25.19
C GLU A 68 3.27 0.32 23.71
N TYR A 69 3.60 -0.80 23.07
CA TYR A 69 3.30 -1.06 21.68
C TYR A 69 3.37 -2.56 21.39
N ASP A 70 2.71 -2.96 20.31
CA ASP A 70 2.90 -4.25 19.68
C ASP A 70 3.97 -4.11 18.57
N GLU A 71 4.97 -4.99 18.58
CA GLU A 71 6.11 -4.95 17.65
C GLU A 71 5.66 -5.14 16.20
N GLU A 72 4.54 -5.84 15.96
CA GLU A 72 3.99 -6.05 14.63
C GLU A 72 3.49 -4.75 13.96
N PHE A 73 3.35 -3.66 14.74
CA PHE A 73 2.88 -2.37 14.26
C PHE A 73 3.91 -1.25 14.50
N VAL A 74 5.20 -1.55 14.61
CA VAL A 74 6.24 -0.51 14.69
C VAL A 74 7.26 -0.71 13.57
N PRO A 75 7.31 0.19 12.57
CA PRO A 75 8.23 0.04 11.46
C PRO A 75 9.65 0.39 11.87
N GLN A 76 10.61 -0.32 11.28
CA GLN A 76 11.99 0.11 11.25
C GLN A 76 12.13 1.35 10.35
N PRO A 77 12.84 2.41 10.78
CA PRO A 77 13.07 3.59 9.96
C PRO A 77 13.74 3.23 8.63
N SER A 78 13.09 3.58 7.52
CA SER A 78 13.56 3.26 6.17
C SER A 78 13.14 4.34 5.16
N THR A 79 13.81 4.37 4.02
CA THR A 79 13.42 5.19 2.87
C THR A 79 12.73 4.32 1.82
N VAL A 80 11.70 4.86 1.18
CA VAL A 80 11.03 4.19 0.06
C VAL A 80 11.68 4.54 -1.27
N SER A 81 11.72 3.57 -2.20
CA SER A 81 12.13 3.75 -3.59
C SER A 81 10.94 3.42 -4.51
N PRO A 82 10.09 4.40 -4.84
CA PRO A 82 8.84 4.14 -5.54
C PRO A 82 9.08 3.70 -6.99
N THR A 83 8.34 2.68 -7.42
CA THR A 83 8.32 2.20 -8.80
C THR A 83 6.93 2.40 -9.38
N LYS A 84 6.84 3.08 -10.54
CA LYS A 84 5.56 3.23 -11.23
C LYS A 84 5.19 1.95 -11.96
N VAL A 85 4.02 1.42 -11.62
CA VAL A 85 3.47 0.20 -12.22
C VAL A 85 2.00 0.36 -12.59
N VAL A 86 1.49 -0.55 -13.42
CA VAL A 86 0.06 -0.63 -13.76
C VAL A 86 -0.53 -1.89 -13.16
N GLU A 87 -1.59 -1.71 -12.38
CA GLU A 87 -2.39 -2.77 -11.79
C GLU A 87 -3.79 -2.82 -12.40
N TYR A 88 -4.43 -3.98 -12.27
CA TYR A 88 -5.79 -4.25 -12.69
C TYR A 88 -6.59 -4.86 -11.54
N PRO A 89 -7.94 -4.69 -11.53
CA PRO A 89 -8.79 -5.31 -10.51
C PRO A 89 -8.60 -6.82 -10.45
N ASN A 90 -8.71 -7.39 -9.25
CA ASN A 90 -8.59 -8.83 -9.01
C ASN A 90 -9.93 -9.38 -8.49
N TRP A 91 -10.01 -9.90 -7.27
CA TRP A 91 -11.27 -10.43 -6.70
C TRP A 91 -12.39 -9.38 -6.61
N ASP A 92 -12.04 -8.10 -6.65
CA ASP A 92 -12.94 -6.95 -6.63
C ASP A 92 -13.34 -6.45 -8.03
N MET A 93 -13.03 -7.24 -9.06
CA MET A 93 -13.39 -6.96 -10.44
C MET A 93 -14.91 -6.76 -10.59
N PRO A 94 -15.36 -5.81 -11.44
CA PRO A 94 -16.77 -5.63 -11.71
C PRO A 94 -17.47 -6.93 -12.13
N PRO A 95 -18.72 -7.16 -11.67
CA PRO A 95 -19.48 -8.35 -12.04
C PRO A 95 -19.56 -8.53 -13.57
N GLY A 96 -19.34 -9.76 -14.03
CA GLY A 96 -19.39 -10.13 -15.45
C GLY A 96 -18.16 -9.74 -16.28
N LEU A 97 -17.26 -8.92 -15.75
CA LEU A 97 -16.03 -8.55 -16.47
C LEU A 97 -15.08 -9.74 -16.60
N SER A 98 -14.95 -10.58 -15.56
CA SER A 98 -14.12 -11.79 -15.61
C SER A 98 -14.58 -12.76 -16.69
N GLN A 99 -15.89 -13.01 -16.77
CA GLN A 99 -16.49 -13.84 -17.82
C GLN A 99 -16.26 -13.25 -19.23
N THR A 100 -16.35 -11.93 -19.36
CA THR A 100 -16.10 -11.25 -20.65
C THR A 100 -14.63 -11.36 -21.09
N LEU A 101 -13.70 -11.53 -20.15
CA LEU A 101 -12.26 -11.59 -20.40
C LEU A 101 -11.67 -13.00 -20.34
N GLU A 102 -12.48 -14.03 -20.13
CA GLU A 102 -12.03 -15.42 -19.91
C GLU A 102 -11.06 -15.91 -20.99
N GLU A 103 -11.44 -15.82 -22.27
CA GLU A 103 -10.57 -16.21 -23.39
C GLU A 103 -9.24 -15.46 -23.41
N ARG A 104 -9.24 -14.18 -22.97
CA ARG A 104 -8.02 -13.37 -22.89
C ARG A 104 -7.15 -13.79 -21.72
N PHE A 105 -7.73 -14.15 -20.58
CA PHE A 105 -6.99 -14.68 -19.43
C PHE A 105 -6.34 -16.02 -19.78
N GLU A 106 -7.06 -16.93 -20.44
CA GLU A 106 -6.46 -18.18 -20.90
C GLU A 106 -5.34 -17.95 -21.93
N ALA A 107 -5.53 -17.03 -22.88
CA ALA A 107 -4.50 -16.70 -23.85
C ALA A 107 -3.27 -16.04 -23.20
N PHE A 108 -3.50 -15.23 -22.16
CA PHE A 108 -2.45 -14.65 -21.34
C PHE A 108 -1.65 -15.73 -20.61
N GLU A 109 -2.32 -16.66 -19.95
CA GLU A 109 -1.71 -17.76 -19.20
C GLU A 109 -0.91 -18.69 -20.12
N ARG A 110 -1.47 -19.10 -21.26
CA ARG A 110 -0.75 -19.89 -22.27
C ARG A 110 0.52 -19.20 -22.77
N ARG A 111 0.51 -17.87 -22.87
CA ARG A 111 1.62 -17.07 -23.41
C ARG A 111 2.71 -16.79 -22.39
N LEU A 112 2.34 -16.52 -21.14
CA LEU A 112 3.27 -16.05 -20.11
C LEU A 112 3.55 -17.09 -19.02
N GLY A 113 2.80 -18.20 -18.99
CA GLY A 113 2.95 -19.26 -18.01
C GLY A 113 2.49 -18.86 -16.60
N ALA A 114 1.64 -17.84 -16.49
CA ALA A 114 1.13 -17.34 -15.22
C ALA A 114 -0.32 -16.87 -15.36
N SER A 115 -1.12 -17.10 -14.34
CA SER A 115 -2.51 -16.67 -14.29
C SER A 115 -2.61 -15.16 -14.23
N TYR A 116 -3.66 -14.58 -14.81
CA TYR A 116 -4.01 -13.17 -14.61
C TYR A 116 -4.15 -12.85 -13.11
N TRP A 117 -4.77 -13.76 -12.35
CA TRP A 117 -5.07 -13.57 -10.94
C TRP A 117 -3.82 -13.46 -10.06
N ASP A 118 -2.69 -14.00 -10.51
CA ASP A 118 -1.42 -13.95 -9.77
C ASP A 118 -0.64 -12.66 -10.06
N VAL A 119 -0.99 -11.91 -11.11
CA VAL A 119 -0.15 -10.83 -11.66
C VAL A 119 -0.89 -9.55 -11.99
N ALA A 120 -2.20 -9.50 -11.80
CA ALA A 120 -3.03 -8.32 -12.01
C ALA A 120 -2.80 -7.25 -10.94
N THR A 121 -2.59 -7.68 -9.70
CA THR A 121 -2.28 -6.87 -8.51
C THR A 121 -1.23 -7.61 -7.68
N THR A 122 -0.59 -6.90 -6.76
CA THR A 122 0.36 -7.49 -5.80
C THR A 122 -0.06 -7.24 -4.36
N ILE A 123 0.37 -8.11 -3.45
CA ILE A 123 0.32 -7.84 -2.01
C ILE A 123 1.63 -7.14 -1.66
N GLN A 124 1.61 -5.80 -1.71
CA GLN A 124 2.77 -4.95 -1.50
C GLN A 124 2.33 -3.57 -1.03
N SER A 125 3.21 -2.91 -0.27
CA SER A 125 3.08 -1.50 0.05
C SER A 125 3.06 -0.65 -1.22
N LYS A 126 1.98 0.10 -1.45
CA LYS A 126 1.75 0.83 -2.71
C LYS A 126 0.86 2.04 -2.50
N ALA A 127 1.06 3.09 -3.30
CA ALA A 127 0.19 4.26 -3.33
C ALA A 127 -0.70 4.26 -4.58
N GLY A 128 -2.02 4.30 -4.40
CA GLY A 128 -3.02 4.07 -5.43
C GLY A 128 -3.04 2.62 -5.93
N GLY A 129 -3.65 2.41 -7.10
CA GLY A 129 -3.80 1.07 -7.68
C GLY A 129 -4.99 0.31 -7.09
N TYR A 130 -4.84 -1.01 -6.95
CA TYR A 130 -5.85 -1.88 -6.36
C TYR A 130 -5.30 -2.56 -5.11
N PRO A 131 -6.10 -2.72 -4.03
CA PRO A 131 -5.67 -3.52 -2.89
C PRO A 131 -5.42 -4.98 -3.31
N GLY A 132 -4.31 -5.54 -2.84
CA GLY A 132 -4.03 -6.97 -2.97
C GLY A 132 -4.71 -7.73 -1.85
N TRP A 133 -6.01 -7.99 -1.98
CA TRP A 133 -6.80 -8.62 -0.92
C TRP A 133 -6.35 -10.07 -0.65
N THR A 134 -6.13 -10.42 0.63
CA THR A 134 -5.96 -11.81 1.10
C THR A 134 -7.28 -12.39 1.61
N GLN A 135 -8.23 -11.53 1.98
CA GLN A 135 -9.60 -11.87 2.36
C GLN A 135 -10.63 -11.35 1.35
N PRO A 136 -11.93 -11.67 1.47
CA PRO A 136 -12.95 -11.09 0.57
C PRO A 136 -12.88 -9.56 0.52
N PRO A 137 -12.89 -8.94 -0.68
CA PRO A 137 -12.72 -7.49 -0.81
C PRO A 137 -13.73 -6.68 0.00
N SER A 138 -13.24 -5.72 0.79
CA SER A 138 -14.07 -4.90 1.67
C SER A 138 -13.88 -3.40 1.39
N TRP A 139 -14.59 -2.90 0.38
CA TRP A 139 -14.51 -1.49 0.00
C TRP A 139 -15.39 -0.60 0.90
N PRO A 140 -14.86 0.47 1.52
CA PRO A 140 -15.68 1.40 2.30
C PRO A 140 -16.50 2.33 1.41
N ASP A 141 -17.71 2.63 1.86
CA ASP A 141 -18.50 3.74 1.35
C ASP A 141 -18.26 4.99 2.20
N CYS A 142 -18.20 6.15 1.53
CA CYS A 142 -18.21 7.43 2.20
C CYS A 142 -19.63 7.79 2.65
N ALA A 143 -19.75 8.65 3.67
CA ALA A 143 -21.03 9.22 4.10
C ALA A 143 -21.83 9.91 2.97
N CYS A 144 -21.19 10.31 1.87
CA CYS A 144 -21.88 10.82 0.68
C CYS A 144 -22.49 9.74 -0.23
N GLY A 145 -22.43 8.46 0.15
CA GLY A 145 -22.99 7.33 -0.58
C GLY A 145 -22.17 6.84 -1.78
N ARG A 146 -20.93 7.31 -1.93
CA ARG A 146 -19.99 6.83 -2.97
C ARG A 146 -18.97 5.88 -2.35
N ARG A 147 -18.66 4.80 -3.06
CA ARG A 147 -17.50 3.95 -2.78
C ARG A 147 -16.23 4.80 -2.75
N MET A 148 -15.45 4.66 -1.69
CA MET A 148 -14.15 5.31 -1.58
C MET A 148 -13.13 4.65 -2.50
N GLU A 149 -12.07 5.40 -2.80
CA GLU A 149 -11.00 4.98 -3.70
C GLU A 149 -9.78 4.57 -2.89
N HIS A 150 -9.04 3.57 -3.38
CA HIS A 150 -7.82 3.10 -2.71
C HIS A 150 -6.74 4.19 -2.79
N LEU A 151 -6.16 4.50 -1.63
CA LEU A 151 -5.13 5.52 -1.48
C LEU A 151 -3.76 4.88 -1.29
N LEU A 152 -3.65 3.95 -0.35
CA LEU A 152 -2.39 3.40 0.12
C LEU A 152 -2.63 2.00 0.68
N SER A 153 -1.73 1.07 0.39
CA SER A 153 -1.56 -0.16 1.18
C SER A 153 -0.23 -0.10 1.89
N ILE A 154 -0.19 -0.56 3.14
CA ILE A 154 1.03 -0.87 3.88
C ILE A 154 0.88 -2.34 4.27
N THR A 155 1.64 -3.23 3.63
CA THR A 155 1.54 -4.69 3.81
C THR A 155 2.67 -5.21 4.68
N ALA A 156 2.50 -6.39 5.26
CA ALA A 156 3.53 -7.03 6.09
C ALA A 156 4.88 -7.18 5.36
N THR A 157 4.82 -7.67 4.13
CA THR A 157 6.01 -8.07 3.37
C THR A 157 6.04 -7.40 2.01
N GLU A 158 7.25 -7.21 1.50
CA GLU A 158 7.49 -6.96 0.07
C GLU A 158 7.38 -8.29 -0.71
N PRO A 159 7.06 -8.27 -2.02
CA PRO A 159 7.00 -9.48 -2.82
C PRO A 159 8.42 -9.99 -3.15
N GLY A 160 8.69 -11.26 -2.84
CA GLY A 160 9.97 -11.91 -3.15
C GLY A 160 10.08 -12.50 -4.56
N TYR A 161 9.08 -12.26 -5.42
CA TYR A 161 9.05 -12.84 -6.76
C TYR A 161 8.18 -12.03 -7.74
N GLY A 162 8.36 -12.32 -9.02
CA GLY A 162 7.53 -11.90 -10.13
C GLY A 162 7.84 -10.52 -10.68
N ARG A 163 6.82 -9.91 -11.30
CA ARG A 163 6.91 -8.60 -11.95
C ARG A 163 6.92 -7.41 -10.98
N TRP A 164 6.91 -7.69 -9.69
CA TRP A 164 6.75 -6.71 -8.62
C TRP A 164 8.02 -6.55 -7.78
N LEU A 165 9.12 -7.19 -8.23
CA LEU A 165 10.43 -6.99 -7.64
C LEU A 165 10.85 -5.50 -7.74
N PRO A 166 11.56 -4.98 -6.73
CA PRO A 166 12.13 -3.63 -6.80
C PRO A 166 12.97 -3.44 -8.08
N LEU A 167 12.85 -2.29 -8.75
CA LEU A 167 13.55 -2.03 -10.02
C LEU A 167 15.08 -2.22 -9.94
N ASP A 168 15.67 -2.01 -8.77
CA ASP A 168 17.10 -2.18 -8.54
C ASP A 168 17.56 -3.65 -8.67
N GLU A 169 16.62 -4.61 -8.56
CA GLU A 169 16.86 -6.03 -8.81
C GLU A 169 16.64 -6.45 -10.27
N HIS A 170 16.09 -5.58 -11.13
CA HIS A 170 15.98 -5.87 -12.57
C HIS A 170 17.35 -5.75 -13.25
N ARG A 171 18.32 -6.56 -12.82
CA ARG A 171 19.59 -6.74 -13.51
C ARG A 171 19.39 -7.59 -14.76
N ALA A 172 19.81 -7.01 -15.86
CA ALA A 172 19.64 -7.48 -17.22
C ALA A 172 20.44 -8.77 -17.52
N ASP A 173 19.93 -9.96 -17.21
CA ASP A 173 20.32 -11.20 -17.91
C ASP A 173 19.39 -12.42 -17.76
N SER A 174 18.09 -12.25 -17.47
CA SER A 174 17.18 -13.40 -17.35
C SER A 174 16.43 -13.69 -18.66
N ARG A 175 16.69 -14.87 -19.26
CA ARG A 175 15.83 -15.45 -20.32
C ARG A 175 14.46 -15.92 -19.79
N LYS A 176 14.24 -15.82 -18.47
CA LYS A 176 12.97 -16.18 -17.81
C LYS A 176 11.97 -15.03 -17.96
N PRO A 177 10.68 -15.30 -18.17
CA PRO A 177 9.65 -14.27 -18.07
C PRO A 177 9.76 -13.56 -16.72
N MET A 178 9.66 -12.23 -16.72
CA MET A 178 9.73 -11.38 -15.52
C MET A 178 8.78 -11.87 -14.40
N VAL A 179 7.65 -12.46 -14.79
CA VAL A 179 6.64 -13.02 -13.89
C VAL A 179 7.13 -14.23 -13.05
N LEU A 180 8.20 -14.90 -13.49
CA LEU A 180 8.77 -16.08 -12.83
C LEU A 180 10.16 -15.80 -12.22
N THR A 181 10.51 -14.52 -12.05
CA THR A 181 11.80 -14.12 -11.49
C THR A 181 11.71 -14.09 -9.96
N GLU A 182 12.69 -14.62 -9.27
CA GLU A 182 12.78 -14.55 -7.80
C GLU A 182 13.72 -13.41 -7.41
N ALA A 183 13.44 -12.78 -6.27
CA ALA A 183 14.31 -11.78 -5.65
C ALA A 183 15.66 -12.41 -5.27
N ASP A 184 16.71 -11.60 -5.17
CA ASP A 184 17.92 -12.04 -4.49
C ASP A 184 17.60 -12.13 -2.98
N PRO A 185 17.75 -13.30 -2.33
CA PRO A 185 17.44 -13.45 -0.91
C PRO A 185 18.15 -12.41 -0.03
N ALA A 186 19.38 -12.02 -0.38
CA ALA A 186 20.15 -11.04 0.38
C ALA A 186 19.58 -9.61 0.27
N VAL A 187 18.93 -9.29 -0.85
CA VAL A 187 18.22 -8.01 -1.03
C VAL A 187 16.86 -8.08 -0.33
N PHE A 188 16.13 -9.19 -0.50
CA PHE A 188 14.84 -9.42 0.13
C PHE A 188 14.89 -9.29 1.65
N ASP A 189 15.89 -9.90 2.30
CA ASP A 189 16.09 -9.80 3.75
C ASP A 189 16.47 -8.39 4.23
N ALA A 190 16.92 -7.52 3.33
CA ALA A 190 17.36 -6.17 3.62
C ALA A 190 16.30 -5.08 3.31
N ILE A 191 15.19 -5.44 2.66
CA ILE A 191 14.11 -4.51 2.30
C ILE A 191 12.89 -4.69 3.21
N GLY A 192 12.13 -3.61 3.35
CA GLY A 192 10.89 -3.59 4.13
C GLY A 192 11.05 -2.94 5.50
N HIS A 193 9.92 -2.80 6.17
CA HIS A 193 9.82 -2.11 7.46
C HIS A 193 9.81 -3.06 8.67
N GLY A 194 9.91 -4.38 8.45
CA GLY A 194 9.98 -5.39 9.51
C GLY A 194 8.70 -5.56 10.34
N MET A 195 7.54 -5.23 9.78
CA MET A 195 6.23 -5.41 10.45
C MET A 195 5.59 -6.67 9.90
N ASP A 196 5.01 -7.52 10.75
CA ASP A 196 4.49 -8.84 10.33
C ASP A 196 2.98 -8.83 10.04
N MET A 197 2.19 -7.96 10.68
CA MET A 197 0.74 -7.75 10.42
C MET A 197 -0.06 -9.04 10.11
N GLY A 198 0.23 -10.14 10.80
CA GLY A 198 -0.45 -11.43 10.61
C GLY A 198 -0.17 -12.15 9.28
N GLY A 199 -1.21 -12.66 8.61
CA GLY A 199 -1.12 -13.56 7.46
C GLY A 199 -0.83 -12.86 6.12
N LEU A 200 0.22 -12.03 6.11
CA LEU A 200 0.75 -11.34 4.91
C LEU A 200 -0.17 -10.26 4.33
N GLY A 201 -1.28 -9.92 4.98
CA GLY A 201 -2.15 -8.83 4.55
C GLY A 201 -1.56 -7.45 4.84
N GLY A 202 -2.37 -6.54 5.36
CA GLY A 202 -1.91 -5.21 5.75
C GLY A 202 -3.01 -4.23 6.09
N MET A 203 -2.59 -2.96 6.20
CA MET A 203 -3.49 -1.83 6.39
C MET A 203 -3.74 -1.14 5.05
N TYR A 204 -5.01 -1.10 4.64
CA TYR A 204 -5.44 -0.45 3.41
C TYR A 204 -6.21 0.82 3.71
N PHE A 205 -5.82 1.91 3.08
CA PHE A 205 -6.38 3.24 3.25
C PHE A 205 -7.20 3.62 2.02
N PHE A 206 -8.35 4.23 2.27
CA PHE A 206 -9.28 4.64 1.24
C PHE A 206 -9.71 6.09 1.47
N VAL A 207 -9.93 6.85 0.40
CA VAL A 207 -10.39 8.24 0.49
C VAL A 207 -11.58 8.51 -0.41
N CYS A 208 -12.42 9.45 0.00
CA CYS A 208 -13.44 10.02 -0.87
C CYS A 208 -12.93 11.31 -1.50
N ARG A 209 -12.53 11.24 -2.77
CA ARG A 209 -12.00 12.42 -3.49
C ARG A 209 -13.06 13.45 -3.85
N THR A 210 -14.35 13.10 -3.76
CA THR A 210 -15.45 14.03 -4.06
C THR A 210 -15.86 14.88 -2.87
N CYS A 211 -15.60 14.43 -1.64
CA CYS A 211 -15.97 15.17 -0.44
C CYS A 211 -14.89 16.19 -0.07
N PRO A 212 -15.26 17.40 0.38
CA PRO A 212 -14.30 18.34 0.95
C PRO A 212 -13.49 17.71 2.08
N GLY A 213 -12.21 18.02 2.13
CA GLY A 213 -11.28 17.47 3.14
C GLY A 213 -10.84 16.03 2.90
N MET A 214 -11.30 15.37 1.82
CA MET A 214 -10.95 13.99 1.47
C MET A 214 -11.02 13.04 2.67
N PRO A 215 -12.21 12.82 3.25
CA PRO A 215 -12.36 11.92 4.39
C PRO A 215 -11.85 10.53 4.01
N PHE A 216 -11.26 9.85 4.98
CA PHE A 216 -10.66 8.53 4.78
C PHE A 216 -11.37 7.46 5.62
N SER A 217 -11.19 6.21 5.21
CA SER A 217 -11.48 5.01 5.98
C SER A 217 -10.33 4.03 5.77
N TYR A 218 -10.25 2.98 6.59
CA TYR A 218 -9.23 1.95 6.45
C TYR A 218 -9.82 0.55 6.63
N ARG A 219 -9.07 -0.46 6.18
CA ARG A 219 -9.31 -1.87 6.42
C ARG A 219 -8.02 -2.51 6.89
N TYR A 220 -8.15 -3.43 7.83
CA TYR A 220 -7.10 -4.37 8.15
C TYR A 220 -7.45 -5.70 7.49
N ASP A 221 -6.50 -6.24 6.75
CA ASP A 221 -6.55 -7.53 6.08
C ASP A 221 -5.42 -8.38 6.66
N CYS A 222 -5.70 -9.60 7.09
CA CYS A 222 -4.74 -10.45 7.80
C CYS A 222 -4.71 -11.88 7.27
#